data_AF-A0A9X4HVM4-F1
#
_entry.id   AF-A0A9X4HVM4-F1
#
_cell.length_a   1.000
_cell.length_b   1.000
_cell.length_c   1.000
_cell.angle_alpha   90.00
_cell.angle_beta   90.00
_cell.angle_gamma   90.00
#
_symmetry.space_group_name_H-M   'P 1'
#
loop_
_entity.id
_entity.type
_entity.pdbx_description
1 polymer ?
#
loop_
_entity_poly.entity_id
_entity_poly.type
_entity_poly.pdbx_seq_one_letter_code
_entity_poly.pdbx_strand_id
1 'polypeptide(L)' 'MAGRKDAAAAPSQTKRSQKTITMRDDYHERLRKQAFEQNTAMSFLIEEALEKFWGIEPTQPNK' A
#
# COMPACT_ATOMS: atom_id res chain seq x y z
N MET A 1 -14.34 21.57 36.26
CA MET A 1 -13.99 21.96 34.88
C MET A 1 -12.76 21.15 34.46
N ALA A 2 -12.92 20.13 33.62
CA ALA A 2 -11.79 19.37 33.07
C ALA A 2 -11.56 19.82 31.62
N GLY A 3 -10.40 20.42 31.39
CA GLY A 3 -9.99 21.02 30.13
C GLY A 3 -9.67 20.00 29.04
N ARG A 4 -9.92 20.42 27.81
CA ARG A 4 -9.55 19.76 26.55
C ARG A 4 -8.03 19.80 26.39
N LYS A 5 -7.42 18.70 25.98
CA LYS A 5 -6.16 18.76 25.24
C LYS A 5 -6.08 17.61 24.25
N ASP A 6 -6.39 18.00 23.03
CA ASP A 6 -6.10 17.40 21.74
C ASP A 6 -4.94 16.41 21.79
N ALA A 7 -5.26 15.11 21.87
CA ALA A 7 -4.35 14.08 21.42
C ALA A 7 -4.37 14.16 19.88
N ALA A 8 -3.34 14.78 19.31
CA ALA A 8 -3.09 14.82 17.89
C ALA A 8 -3.33 13.42 17.31
N ALA A 9 -4.38 13.30 16.48
CA ALA A 9 -4.66 12.08 15.76
C ALA A 9 -3.39 11.72 14.99
N ALA A 10 -2.78 10.57 15.31
CA ALA A 10 -1.80 9.95 14.44
C ALA A 10 -2.35 10.02 13.02
N PRO A 11 -1.56 10.41 11.99
CA PRO A 11 -2.08 10.53 10.64
C PRO A 11 -2.81 9.21 10.35
N SER A 12 -4.12 9.31 10.27
CA SER A 12 -4.99 8.17 10.08
C SER A 12 -4.59 7.64 8.73
N GLN A 13 -3.74 6.61 8.73
CA GLN A 13 -3.35 5.86 7.55
C GLN A 13 -4.69 5.51 6.92
N THR A 14 -5.02 6.17 5.81
CA THR A 14 -6.32 6.04 5.15
C THR A 14 -6.51 4.55 4.99
N LYS A 15 -7.46 3.93 5.72
CA LYS A 15 -7.63 2.48 5.72
C LYS A 15 -7.97 2.08 4.29
N ARG A 16 -6.95 1.71 3.51
CA ARG A 16 -7.09 1.34 2.10
C ARG A 16 -8.04 0.16 2.08
N SER A 17 -9.15 0.32 1.36
CA SER A 17 -10.12 -0.76 1.25
C SER A 17 -9.47 -1.91 0.50
N GLN A 18 -9.44 -3.09 1.11
CA GLN A 18 -8.95 -4.29 0.46
C GLN A 18 -9.85 -4.57 -0.74
N LYS A 19 -9.26 -4.56 -1.94
CA LYS A 19 -9.94 -4.93 -3.18
C LYS A 19 -9.25 -6.15 -3.78
N THR A 20 -10.04 -7.14 -4.13
CA THR A 20 -9.56 -8.28 -4.91
C THR A 20 -9.60 -7.90 -6.37
N ILE A 21 -8.50 -8.07 -7.09
CA ILE A 21 -8.41 -7.82 -8.53
C ILE A 21 -8.10 -9.13 -9.25
N THR A 22 -8.68 -9.30 -10.43
CA THR A 22 -8.32 -10.39 -11.35
C THR A 22 -7.27 -9.88 -12.32
N MET A 23 -6.14 -10.59 -12.42
CA MET A 23 -5.09 -10.33 -13.41
C MET A 23 -4.94 -11.54 -14.33
N ARG A 24 -4.36 -11.34 -15.50
CA ARG A 24 -3.95 -12.47 -16.35
C ARG A 24 -2.84 -13.26 -15.65
N ASP A 25 -2.83 -14.57 -15.88
CA ASP A 25 -1.93 -15.50 -15.21
C ASP A 25 -0.45 -15.18 -15.47
N ASP A 26 -0.11 -14.76 -16.69
CA ASP A 26 1.26 -14.39 -17.08
C ASP A 26 1.80 -13.21 -16.28
N TYR A 27 0.97 -12.21 -15.99
CA TYR A 27 1.35 -11.10 -15.11
C TYR A 27 1.42 -11.52 -13.65
N HIS A 28 0.50 -12.38 -13.19
CA HIS A 28 0.49 -12.86 -11.82
C HIS A 28 1.76 -13.67 -11.48
N GLU A 29 2.21 -14.55 -12.38
CA GLU A 29 3.45 -15.31 -12.18
C GLU A 29 4.70 -14.43 -12.13
N ARG A 30 4.80 -13.43 -13.02
CA ARG A 30 5.92 -12.47 -13.03
C ARG A 30 5.93 -11.64 -11.75
N LEU A 31 4.77 -11.15 -11.33
CA LEU A 31 4.63 -10.36 -10.10
C LEU A 31 5.01 -11.19 -8.85
N ARG A 32 4.60 -12.47 -8.80
CA ARG A 32 4.99 -13.38 -7.73
C ARG A 32 6.50 -13.58 -7.67
N LYS A 33 7.16 -13.81 -8.81
CA LYS A 33 8.63 -13.96 -8.88
C LYS A 33 9.33 -12.70 -8.38
N GLN A 34 8.89 -11.54 -8.85
CA GLN A 34 9.46 -10.25 -8.46
C GLN A 34 9.25 -9.96 -6.96
N ALA A 35 8.07 -10.26 -6.42
CA ALA A 35 7.78 -10.11 -4.99
C ALA A 35 8.70 -11.00 -4.14
N PHE A 36 8.93 -12.24 -4.59
CA PHE A 36 9.85 -13.17 -3.93
C PHE A 36 11.31 -12.64 -3.96
N GLU A 37 11.79 -12.20 -5.12
CA GLU A 37 13.14 -11.65 -5.29
C GLU A 37 13.38 -10.39 -4.44
N GLN A 38 12.35 -9.54 -4.29
CA GLN A 38 12.42 -8.30 -3.51
C GLN A 38 12.07 -8.48 -2.03
N ASN A 39 11.79 -9.71 -1.58
CA ASN A 39 11.32 -10.01 -0.23
C ASN A 39 10.13 -9.13 0.21
N THR A 40 9.21 -8.84 -0.71
CA THR A 40 8.08 -7.95 -0.50
C THR A 40 6.76 -8.63 -0.85
N ALA A 41 5.64 -8.00 -0.50
CA ALA A 41 4.31 -8.49 -0.85
C ALA A 41 3.94 -8.09 -2.29
N MET A 42 3.23 -8.96 -3.02
CA MET A 42 2.69 -8.62 -4.34
C MET A 42 1.76 -7.40 -4.29
N SER A 43 0.98 -7.26 -3.22
CA SER A 43 0.11 -6.10 -3.00
C SER A 43 0.89 -4.79 -2.93
N PHE A 44 2.09 -4.80 -2.31
CA PHE A 44 2.94 -3.62 -2.25
C PHE A 44 3.44 -3.20 -3.63
N LEU A 45 3.87 -4.16 -4.46
CA LEU A 45 4.28 -3.87 -5.84
C LEU A 45 3.13 -3.34 -6.69
N ILE A 46 1.92 -3.86 -6.49
CA ILE A 46 0.71 -3.37 -7.17
C ILE A 46 0.41 -1.94 -6.73
N GLU A 47 0.43 -1.67 -5.43
CA GLU A 47 0.17 -0.33 -4.89
C GLU A 47 1.21 0.68 -5.38
N GLU A 48 2.50 0.35 -5.33
CA GLU A 48 3.58 1.21 -5.82
C GLU A 48 3.41 1.52 -7.33
N ALA A 49 3.04 0.53 -8.13
CA ALA A 49 2.79 0.72 -9.56
C ALA A 49 1.57 1.62 -9.81
N LEU A 50 0.50 1.46 -9.03
CA LEU A 50 -0.70 2.30 -9.12
C LEU A 50 -0.41 3.74 -8.68
N GLU A 51 0.38 3.93 -7.63
CA GLU A 51 0.81 5.25 -7.16
C GLU A 51 1.63 5.97 -8.22
N LYS A 52 2.62 5.29 -8.82
CA LYS A 52 3.43 5.83 -9.93
C LYS A 52 2.58 6.19 -11.15
N PHE A 53 1.59 5.37 -11.49
CA PHE A 53 0.70 5.65 -12.62
C PHE A 53 -0.17 6.90 -12.38
N TRP A 54 -0.67 7.08 -11.16
CA TRP A 54 -1.50 8.23 -10.79
C TRP A 54 -0.72 9.46 -10.32
N GLY A 55 0.62 9.40 -10.26
CA GLY A 55 1.46 10.49 -9.76
C GLY A 55 1.26 10.77 -8.26
N ILE A 56 0.88 9.76 -7.48
CA ILE A 56 0.70 9.85 -6.02
C ILE A 56 2.06 9.59 -5.36
N GLU A 57 2.40 10.35 -4.31
CA GLU A 57 3.61 10.10 -3.52
C GLU A 57 3.59 8.69 -2.90
N PRO A 58 4.72 7.95 -2.94
CA PRO A 58 4.75 6.58 -2.47
C PRO A 58 4.45 6.51 -0.98
N THR A 59 3.48 5.68 -0.58
CA THR A 59 3.24 5.47 0.85
C THR A 59 4.36 4.63 1.43
N GLN A 60 5.25 5.28 2.19
CA GLN A 60 6.36 4.60 2.84
C GLN A 60 5.83 3.54 3.82
N PRO A 61 6.38 2.31 3.80
CA PRO A 61 6.11 1.36 4.86
C PRO A 61 6.79 1.89 6.13
N ASN A 62 5.99 2.31 7.11
CA ASN A 62 6.49 2.68 8.43
C ASN A 62 7.21 1.45 9.04
N LYS A 63 8.50 1.60 9.32
CA LYS A 63 9.37 0.54 9.84
C LYS A 63 9.20 0.35 11.33
#